data_AF-A0A5J4JFJ5-F1
#
_entry.id   AF-A0A5J4JFJ5-F1
#
_cell.length_a   1.000
_cell.length_b   1.000
_cell.length_c   1.000
_cell.angle_alpha   90.00
_cell.angle_beta   90.00
_cell.angle_gamma   90.00
#
_symmetry.space_group_name_H-M   'P 1'
#
loop_
_entity.id
_entity.type
_entity.pdbx_description
1 polymer ?
#
loop_
_entity_poly.entity_id
_entity_poly.type
_entity_poly.pdbx_seq_one_letter_code
_entity_poly.pdbx_strand_id
1 'polypeptide(L)'
;MTEFGGKGNVETITNAIIQQIKVAGFDFKVEQFPWFYPSIGEYATLMEKAGFRVTFAMHFDRPTPLNGDEGLKNWITMFCPRLFDGIPVHTKDEMISNTKKQLKDVLFKDGQWIADYKRIRVNGIKP
;
A
#
# COMPACT_ATOMS: atom_id res chain seq x y z
N MET A 1 20.52 -3.69 -8.85
CA MET A 1 19.08 -3.83 -9.15
C MET A 1 18.29 -3.92 -7.85
N THR A 2 17.15 -3.24 -7.77
CA THR A 2 16.24 -3.28 -6.61
C THR A 2 14.78 -3.27 -7.06
N GLU A 3 13.88 -3.77 -6.21
CA GLU A 3 12.43 -3.78 -6.42
C GLU A 3 11.68 -3.46 -5.12
N PHE A 4 10.72 -2.54 -5.17
CA PHE A 4 9.93 -2.11 -4.01
C PHE A 4 8.55 -1.56 -4.45
N GLY A 5 7.75 -1.07 -3.50
CA GLY A 5 6.42 -0.50 -3.79
C GLY A 5 6.51 0.75 -4.65
N GLY A 6 5.80 0.77 -5.77
CA GLY A 6 5.69 1.91 -6.67
C GLY A 6 4.48 2.79 -6.39
N LYS A 7 4.38 3.91 -7.09
CA LYS A 7 3.23 4.81 -7.01
C LYS A 7 1.91 4.06 -7.19
N GLY A 8 1.01 4.24 -6.23
CA GLY A 8 -0.29 3.56 -6.20
C GLY A 8 -0.23 2.11 -5.69
N ASN A 9 0.88 1.67 -5.09
CA ASN A 9 0.97 0.39 -4.41
C ASN A 9 -0.04 0.32 -3.25
N VAL A 10 -0.86 -0.74 -3.23
CA VAL A 10 -1.91 -1.00 -2.21
C VAL A 10 -2.93 0.15 -2.03
N GLU A 11 -3.05 1.00 -3.05
CA GLU A 11 -3.84 2.23 -3.03
C GLU A 11 -5.32 1.98 -2.77
N THR A 12 -5.87 0.88 -3.31
CA THR A 12 -7.26 0.51 -3.08
C THR A 12 -7.52 0.24 -1.60
N ILE A 13 -6.59 -0.48 -0.95
CA ILE A 13 -6.68 -0.80 0.48
C ILE A 13 -6.49 0.46 1.32
N THR A 14 -5.45 1.26 1.05
CA THR A 14 -5.15 2.43 1.87
C THR A 14 -6.22 3.52 1.74
N ASN A 15 -6.78 3.73 0.54
CA ASN A 15 -7.86 4.70 0.35
C ASN A 15 -9.13 4.30 1.11
N ALA A 16 -9.48 3.02 1.11
CA ALA A 16 -10.62 2.53 1.88
C ALA A 16 -10.41 2.71 3.39
N ILE A 17 -9.22 2.42 3.91
CA ILE A 17 -8.89 2.66 5.32
C ILE A 17 -9.02 4.14 5.67
N ILE A 18 -8.42 5.04 4.87
CA ILE A 18 -8.48 6.49 5.10
C ILE A 18 -9.93 7.00 5.04
N GLN A 19 -10.75 6.44 4.16
CA GLN A 19 -12.18 6.74 4.10
C GLN A 19 -12.90 6.30 5.38
N GLN A 20 -12.65 5.08 5.88
CA GLN A 20 -13.26 4.60 7.13
C GLN A 20 -12.83 5.45 8.34
N ILE A 21 -11.58 5.93 8.38
CA ILE A 21 -11.08 6.84 9.41
C ILE A 21 -11.91 8.14 9.41
N LYS A 22 -12.09 8.75 8.23
CA LYS A 22 -12.88 9.99 8.07
C LYS A 22 -14.35 9.79 8.41
N VAL A 23 -14.96 8.68 7.99
CA VAL A 23 -16.37 8.36 8.27
C VAL A 23 -16.63 8.22 9.77
N ALA A 24 -15.65 7.68 10.52
CA ALA A 24 -15.75 7.55 11.97
C ALA A 24 -15.44 8.86 12.74
N GLY A 25 -15.23 9.98 12.03
CA GLY A 25 -15.00 11.29 12.64
C GLY A 25 -13.56 11.55 13.09
N PHE A 26 -12.60 10.75 12.64
CA PHE A 26 -11.17 10.96 12.90
C PHE A 26 -10.49 11.63 11.73
N ASP A 27 -9.47 12.45 12.02
CA ASP A 27 -8.60 13.02 11.00
C ASP A 27 -7.48 12.06 10.62
N PHE A 28 -7.22 11.94 9.32
CA PHE A 28 -6.04 11.24 8.81
C PHE A 28 -4.92 12.25 8.53
N LYS A 29 -3.75 12.01 9.10
CA LYS A 29 -2.54 12.81 8.92
C LYS A 29 -1.61 12.10 7.94
N VAL A 30 -1.08 12.83 6.96
CA VAL A 30 -0.21 12.24 5.90
C VAL A 30 1.03 11.58 6.51
N GLU A 31 1.51 12.08 7.64
CA GLU A 31 2.65 11.54 8.40
C GLU A 31 2.39 10.13 8.96
N GLN A 32 1.11 9.73 9.09
CA GLN A 32 0.73 8.38 9.47
C GLN A 32 0.95 7.37 8.34
N PHE A 33 1.09 7.82 7.09
CA PHE A 33 1.40 6.97 5.95
C PHE A 33 2.91 6.66 5.93
N PRO A 34 3.36 5.46 6.31
CA PRO A 34 4.78 5.19 6.57
C PRO A 34 5.58 4.88 5.30
N TRP A 35 4.92 4.79 4.15
CA TRP A 35 5.53 4.25 2.94
C TRP A 35 5.89 5.32 1.93
N PHE A 36 7.06 5.14 1.33
CA PHE A 36 7.48 5.89 0.16
C PHE A 36 7.21 5.06 -1.09
N TYR A 37 6.23 5.49 -1.89
CA TYR A 37 5.77 4.85 -3.11
C TYR A 37 5.96 5.78 -4.31
N PRO A 38 7.22 5.95 -4.78
CA PRO A 38 7.51 6.87 -5.88
C PRO A 38 7.05 6.31 -7.22
N SER A 39 6.89 7.18 -8.20
CA SER A 39 6.89 6.84 -9.62
C SER A 39 8.31 6.58 -10.11
N ILE A 40 8.44 6.08 -11.35
CA ILE A 40 9.75 5.90 -12.00
C ILE A 40 10.50 7.23 -12.05
N GLY A 41 9.84 8.31 -12.47
CA GLY A 41 10.48 9.61 -12.62
C GLY A 41 11.00 10.16 -11.29
N GLU A 42 10.20 10.05 -10.22
CA GLU A 42 10.61 10.49 -8.88
C GLU A 42 11.82 9.71 -8.39
N TYR A 43 11.82 8.39 -8.50
CA TYR A 43 12.93 7.58 -8.00
C TYR A 43 14.19 7.65 -8.88
N ALA A 44 14.04 7.62 -10.20
CA ALA A 44 15.16 7.75 -11.14
C ALA A 44 15.88 9.09 -10.97
N THR A 45 15.12 10.18 -10.78
CA THR A 45 15.68 11.51 -10.47
C THR A 45 16.53 11.48 -9.20
N LEU A 46 16.07 10.80 -8.14
CA LEU A 46 16.84 10.66 -6.90
C LEU A 46 18.12 9.83 -7.11
N MET A 47 18.04 8.75 -7.90
CA MET A 47 19.20 7.93 -8.24
C MET A 47 20.27 8.71 -9.02
N GLU A 48 19.86 9.47 -10.04
CA GLU A 48 20.77 10.28 -10.86
C GLU A 48 21.43 11.39 -10.04
N LYS A 49 20.67 12.06 -9.16
CA LYS A 49 21.23 13.03 -8.20
C LYS A 49 22.25 12.41 -7.25
N ALA A 50 22.10 11.12 -6.92
CA ALA A 50 23.06 10.38 -6.11
C ALA A 50 24.27 9.83 -6.89
N GLY A 51 24.36 10.13 -8.20
CA GLY A 51 25.48 9.77 -9.08
C GLY A 51 25.34 8.43 -9.79
N PHE A 52 24.15 7.81 -9.78
CA PHE A 52 23.91 6.59 -10.55
C PHE A 52 23.50 6.92 -11.99
N ARG A 53 23.98 6.14 -12.96
CA ARG A 53 23.37 6.05 -14.29
C ARG A 53 22.26 5.01 -14.23
N VAL A 54 21.00 5.43 -14.36
CA VAL A 54 19.85 4.52 -14.43
C VAL A 54 19.84 3.84 -15.80
N THR A 55 19.91 2.50 -15.81
CA THR A 55 19.96 1.71 -17.05
C THR A 55 18.65 0.98 -17.34
N PHE A 56 17.80 0.83 -16.33
CA PHE A 56 16.49 0.20 -16.47
C PHE A 56 15.54 0.70 -15.37
N ALA A 57 14.29 0.93 -15.74
CA ALA A 57 13.21 1.17 -14.79
C ALA A 57 11.89 0.62 -15.34
N MET A 58 11.11 -0.04 -14.48
CA MET A 58 9.81 -0.60 -14.82
C MET A 58 8.84 -0.40 -13.65
N HIS A 59 7.59 -0.10 -13.97
CA HIS A 59 6.47 -0.01 -13.04
C HIS A 59 5.39 -0.94 -13.52
N PHE A 60 4.95 -1.87 -12.67
CA PHE A 60 4.03 -2.93 -13.08
C PHE A 60 3.14 -3.38 -11.93
N ASP A 61 1.94 -3.83 -12.29
CA ASP A 61 0.99 -4.40 -11.35
C ASP A 61 1.42 -5.82 -10.96
N ARG A 62 1.31 -6.14 -9.67
CA ARG A 62 1.52 -7.48 -9.12
C ARG A 62 0.38 -7.84 -8.17
N PRO A 63 -0.83 -8.10 -8.68
CA PRO A 63 -1.91 -8.61 -7.85
C PRO A 63 -1.42 -9.86 -7.12
N THR A 64 -1.45 -9.82 -5.78
CA THR A 64 -0.87 -10.88 -4.95
C THR A 64 -1.94 -11.46 -4.05
N PRO A 65 -2.15 -12.80 -4.08
CA PRO A 65 -3.08 -13.43 -3.17
C PRO A 65 -2.63 -13.30 -1.71
N LEU A 66 -3.59 -12.98 -0.83
CA LEU A 66 -3.41 -12.95 0.60
C LEU A 66 -3.84 -14.30 1.18
N ASN A 67 -3.08 -14.81 2.15
CA ASN A 67 -3.29 -16.15 2.70
C ASN A 67 -4.41 -16.16 3.75
N GLY A 68 -5.27 -17.18 3.64
CA GLY A 68 -6.37 -17.46 4.57
C GLY A 68 -7.64 -16.65 4.29
N ASP A 69 -8.75 -17.13 4.85
CA ASP A 69 -10.10 -16.54 4.68
C ASP A 69 -10.15 -15.07 5.14
N GLU A 70 -9.36 -14.76 6.17
CA GLU A 70 -9.18 -13.42 6.75
C GLU A 70 -7.97 -12.66 6.17
N GLY A 71 -7.49 -13.03 4.98
CA GLY A 71 -6.25 -12.52 4.39
C GLY A 71 -6.13 -10.99 4.40
N LEU A 72 -7.18 -10.26 4.02
CA LEU A 72 -7.18 -8.80 4.07
C LEU A 72 -7.15 -8.25 5.51
N LYS A 73 -7.88 -8.86 6.46
CA LYS A 73 -7.83 -8.46 7.87
C LYS A 73 -6.40 -8.59 8.41
N ASN A 74 -5.81 -9.74 8.18
CA ASN A 74 -4.47 -10.08 8.64
C ASN A 74 -3.43 -9.12 8.05
N TRP A 75 -3.57 -8.81 6.77
CA TRP A 75 -2.72 -7.84 6.08
C TRP A 75 -2.83 -6.44 6.69
N ILE A 76 -4.05 -5.92 6.91
CA ILE A 76 -4.26 -4.59 7.50
C ILE A 76 -3.68 -4.54 8.92
N THR A 77 -3.93 -5.56 9.74
CA THR A 77 -3.42 -5.63 11.11
C THR A 77 -1.88 -5.63 11.15
N MET A 78 -1.23 -6.32 10.20
CA MET A 78 0.22 -6.45 10.15
C MET A 78 0.92 -5.21 9.58
N PHE A 79 0.39 -4.64 8.50
CA PHE A 79 1.08 -3.60 7.73
C PHE A 79 0.60 -2.18 7.99
N CYS A 80 -0.64 -1.99 8.47
CA CYS A 80 -1.22 -0.66 8.64
C CYS A 80 -1.32 -0.13 10.08
N PRO A 81 -0.57 -0.60 11.11
CA PRO A 81 -0.83 -0.16 12.49
C PRO A 81 -0.72 1.36 12.65
N ARG A 82 0.25 2.02 12.00
CA ARG A 82 0.41 3.48 12.02
C ARG A 82 -0.75 4.27 11.43
N LEU A 83 -1.48 3.71 10.47
CA LEU A 83 -2.66 4.40 9.89
C LEU A 83 -3.76 4.57 10.94
N PHE A 84 -3.77 3.75 12.00
CA PHE A 84 -4.75 3.81 13.07
C PHE A 84 -4.21 4.46 14.36
N ASP A 85 -3.07 5.16 14.30
CA ASP A 85 -2.51 5.83 15.48
C ASP A 85 -3.52 6.85 16.05
N GLY A 86 -3.80 6.75 17.36
CA GLY A 86 -4.78 7.59 18.04
C GLY A 86 -6.23 7.12 17.96
N ILE A 87 -6.51 6.00 17.31
CA ILE A 87 -7.86 5.42 17.20
C ILE A 87 -8.06 4.33 18.26
N PRO A 88 -9.17 4.34 19.03
CA PRO A 88 -9.48 3.29 19.99
C PRO A 88 -9.59 1.91 19.34
N VAL A 89 -9.16 0.86 20.05
CA VAL A 89 -9.11 -0.52 19.52
C VAL A 89 -10.47 -1.00 18.99
N HIS A 90 -11.55 -0.75 19.72
CA HIS A 90 -12.90 -1.16 19.29
C HIS A 90 -13.31 -0.49 17.96
N THR A 91 -13.00 0.79 17.80
CA THR A 91 -13.26 1.55 16.58
C THR A 91 -12.40 1.04 15.43
N LYS A 92 -11.12 0.73 15.70
CA LYS A 92 -10.21 0.16 14.71
C LYS A 92 -10.72 -1.18 14.16
N ASP A 93 -11.20 -2.07 15.02
CA ASP A 93 -11.74 -3.37 14.59
C ASP A 93 -12.98 -3.21 13.70
N GLU A 94 -13.84 -2.24 14.04
CA GLU A 94 -15.00 -1.88 13.22
C GLU A 94 -14.57 -1.32 11.85
N MET A 95 -13.61 -0.40 11.81
CA MET A 95 -13.05 0.16 10.57
C MET A 95 -12.45 -0.93 9.67
N ILE A 96 -11.74 -1.90 10.25
CA ILE A 96 -11.18 -3.03 9.49
C ILE A 96 -12.29 -3.90 8.90
N SER A 97 -13.33 -4.19 9.69
CA SER A 97 -14.50 -4.95 9.23
C SER A 97 -15.21 -4.24 8.07
N ASN A 98 -15.43 -2.93 8.19
CA ASN A 98 -16.08 -2.12 7.16
C ASN A 98 -15.20 -1.98 5.90
N THR A 99 -13.88 -1.84 6.06
CA THR A 99 -12.92 -1.85 4.95
C THR A 99 -13.02 -3.16 4.17
N LYS A 100 -13.06 -4.32 4.85
CA LYS A 100 -13.24 -5.61 4.18
C LYS A 100 -14.56 -5.68 3.42
N LYS A 101 -15.67 -5.25 4.03
CA LYS A 101 -16.98 -5.25 3.35
C LYS A 101 -16.95 -4.39 2.09
N GLN A 102 -16.39 -3.17 2.19
CA GLN A 102 -16.26 -2.24 1.07
C GLN A 102 -15.41 -2.80 -0.07
N LEU A 103 -14.33 -3.51 0.25
CA LEU A 103 -13.37 -4.01 -0.74
C LEU A 103 -13.71 -5.39 -1.28
N LYS A 104 -14.77 -6.03 -0.79
CA LYS A 104 -15.12 -7.40 -1.17
C LYS A 104 -15.29 -7.56 -2.67
N ASP A 105 -16.09 -6.70 -3.30
CA ASP A 105 -16.38 -6.82 -4.74
C ASP A 105 -15.20 -6.41 -5.64
N VAL A 106 -14.16 -5.78 -5.07
CA VAL A 106 -12.99 -5.28 -5.81
C VAL A 106 -11.79 -6.21 -5.68
N LEU A 107 -11.53 -6.68 -4.45
CA LEU A 107 -10.31 -7.40 -4.08
C LEU A 107 -10.55 -8.87 -3.70
N PHE A 108 -11.80 -9.32 -3.50
CA PHE A 108 -12.08 -10.74 -3.24
C PHE A 108 -12.47 -11.45 -4.54
N LYS A 109 -11.62 -12.37 -5.00
CA LYS A 109 -11.76 -13.07 -6.28
C LYS A 109 -11.54 -14.57 -6.06
N ASP A 110 -12.43 -15.39 -6.61
CA ASP A 110 -12.32 -16.85 -6.60
C ASP A 110 -12.04 -17.44 -5.20
N GLY A 111 -12.68 -16.88 -4.18
CA GLY A 111 -12.54 -17.32 -2.78
C GLY A 111 -11.30 -16.77 -2.06
N GLN A 112 -10.53 -15.86 -2.67
CA GLN A 112 -9.30 -15.33 -2.11
C GLN A 112 -9.21 -13.81 -2.19
N TRP A 113 -8.63 -13.19 -1.16
CA TRP A 113 -8.29 -11.76 -1.17
C TRP A 113 -7.04 -11.51 -2.00
N ILE A 114 -7.08 -10.51 -2.88
CA ILE A 114 -5.98 -10.11 -3.75
C ILE A 114 -5.56 -8.68 -3.38
N ALA A 115 -4.31 -8.48 -2.96
CA ALA A 115 -3.76 -7.13 -2.75
C ALA A 115 -3.28 -6.53 -4.08
N ASP A 116 -3.65 -5.28 -4.33
CA ASP A 116 -3.32 -4.50 -5.53
C ASP A 116 -1.91 -3.89 -5.45
N TYR A 117 -0.90 -4.74 -5.24
CA TYR A 117 0.48 -4.25 -5.23
C TYR A 117 0.87 -3.72 -6.62
N LYS A 118 1.56 -2.59 -6.61
CA LYS A 118 2.25 -2.01 -7.77
C LYS A 118 3.72 -1.91 -7.42
N ARG A 119 4.59 -2.45 -8.26
CA ARG A 119 6.03 -2.57 -7.98
C ARG A 119 6.83 -1.74 -8.94
N ILE A 120 7.83 -1.03 -8.41
CA ILE A 120 8.90 -0.47 -9.21
C ILE A 120 10.11 -1.40 -9.12
N ARG A 121 10.74 -1.61 -10.27
CA ARG A 121 12.00 -2.32 -10.40
C ARG A 121 12.97 -1.43 -11.16
N VAL A 122 14.13 -1.16 -10.57
CA VAL A 122 15.15 -0.27 -11.15
C VAL A 122 16.53 -0.90 -11.12
N ASN A 123 17.33 -0.56 -12.13
CA ASN A 123 18.75 -0.87 -12.18
C ASN A 123 19.55 0.40 -12.46
N GLY A 124 20.63 0.58 -11.70
CA GLY A 124 21.54 1.69 -11.87
C GLY A 124 22.98 1.25 -11.61
N ILE A 125 23.91 1.91 -12.28
CA ILE A 125 25.35 1.66 -12.17
C ILE A 125 25.98 2.94 -11.66
N LYS A 126 26.83 2.84 -10.63
CA LYS A 126 27.63 3.95 -10.13
C LYS A 126 29.08 3.75 -10.59
N PRO A 127 29.67 4.73 -11.30
CA PRO A 127 31.09 4.68 -11.68
C PRO A 127 32.03 4.65 -10.48
#